data_AF-A0A0B7IE73-F1
#
_entry.id   AF-A0A0B7IE73-F1
#
_cell.length_a   1.000
_cell.length_b   1.000
_cell.length_c   1.000
_cell.angle_alpha   90.00
_cell.angle_beta   90.00
_cell.angle_gamma   90.00
#
_symmetry.space_group_name_H-M   'P 1'
#
loop_
_entity.id
_entity.type
_entity.pdbx_description
1 polymer ?
#
loop_
_entity_poly.entity_id
_entity_poly.type
_entity_poly.pdbx_seq_one_letter_code
_entity_poly.pdbx_strand_id
1 'polypeptide(L)'
;MRNDDFATKLTEPVTLEDVKNVPYGIWDKWHQRYPWRIKLVTYDKIKRERLAIVSCFNAEHKPLFGEYIFHDFLKDFKFTDSYKLFHHPPMGIPSRIYMDWYNEDGVIYFLEIDFNESELSEGFAQAFQGQENTEGELIIEVNQTKSNASLRLQVGEKVVWFPNSYVRKVKKAKVQHK
;
A
#
# COMPACT_ATOMS: atom_id res chain seq x y z
N MET A 1 7.73 10.23 -11.19
CA MET A 1 7.90 9.46 -12.43
C MET A 1 6.52 9.32 -13.04
N ARG A 2 6.38 9.44 -14.36
CA ARG A 2 5.06 9.34 -15.01
C ARG A 2 4.73 7.85 -15.16
N ASN A 3 3.45 7.48 -15.15
CA ASN A 3 3.03 6.09 -15.38
C ASN A 3 3.58 5.50 -16.70
N ASP A 4 4.00 6.37 -17.61
CA ASP A 4 4.61 6.05 -18.90
C ASP A 4 5.99 5.38 -18.79
N ASP A 5 6.63 5.39 -17.62
CA ASP A 5 8.00 4.87 -17.44
C ASP A 5 8.03 3.32 -17.25
N PHE A 6 6.87 2.69 -16.99
CA PHE A 6 6.73 1.24 -16.78
C PHE A 6 5.83 0.54 -17.81
N ALA A 7 5.07 1.30 -18.60
CA ALA A 7 4.35 0.75 -19.73
C ALA A 7 5.26 0.82 -20.95
N THR A 8 5.60 -0.31 -21.56
CA THR A 8 6.11 -0.33 -22.94
C THR A 8 5.12 0.49 -23.76
N LYS A 9 5.54 1.65 -24.28
CA LYS A 9 4.69 2.45 -25.17
C LYS A 9 4.22 1.54 -26.28
N LEU A 10 2.92 1.26 -26.33
CA LEU A 10 2.31 0.59 -27.45
C LEU A 10 2.51 1.49 -28.67
N THR A 11 3.47 1.14 -29.52
CA THR A 11 3.75 1.84 -30.77
C THR A 11 2.69 1.53 -31.83
N GLU A 12 1.87 0.51 -31.58
CA GLU A 12 0.82 0.02 -32.46
C GLU A 12 -0.46 -0.26 -31.66
N PRO A 13 -1.65 -0.08 -32.26
CA PRO A 13 -2.91 -0.37 -31.60
C PRO A 13 -3.03 -1.86 -31.28
N VAL A 14 -3.45 -2.18 -30.05
CA VAL A 14 -3.73 -3.56 -29.62
C VAL A 14 -4.78 -4.16 -30.53
N THR A 15 -4.46 -5.28 -31.17
CA THR A 15 -5.36 -5.99 -32.07
C THR A 15 -6.18 -7.02 -31.31
N LEU A 16 -7.28 -7.48 -31.91
CA LEU A 16 -8.10 -8.55 -31.33
C LEU A 16 -7.33 -9.88 -31.19
N GLU A 17 -6.29 -10.06 -32.01
CA GLU A 17 -5.42 -11.24 -31.99
C GLU A 17 -4.46 -11.20 -30.79
N ASP A 18 -3.96 -10.01 -30.43
CA ASP A 18 -3.12 -9.81 -29.24
C ASP A 18 -3.89 -10.14 -27.96
N VAL A 19 -5.16 -9.77 -27.89
CA VAL A 19 -6.06 -10.11 -26.76
C VAL A 19 -6.25 -11.62 -26.66
N LYS A 20 -6.39 -12.32 -27.79
CA LYS A 20 -6.52 -13.79 -27.83
C LYS A 20 -5.22 -14.52 -27.48
N ASN A 21 -4.07 -13.88 -27.73
CA ASN A 21 -2.74 -14.43 -27.46
C ASN A 21 -2.26 -14.20 -26.02
N VAL A 22 -3.03 -13.51 -25.17
CA VAL A 22 -2.72 -13.40 -23.74
C VAL A 22 -2.71 -14.82 -23.15
N PRO A 23 -1.56 -15.30 -22.62
CA PRO A 23 -1.49 -16.62 -22.02
C PRO A 23 -2.55 -16.80 -20.93
N TYR A 24 -3.28 -17.92 -21.02
CA TYR A 24 -4.25 -18.31 -20.00
C TYR A 24 -3.60 -18.28 -18.60
N GLY A 25 -4.27 -17.67 -17.64
CA GLY A 25 -3.81 -17.53 -16.25
C GLY A 25 -3.02 -16.26 -15.92
N ILE A 26 -2.64 -15.41 -16.89
CA ILE A 26 -2.04 -14.09 -16.57
C ILE A 26 -3.06 -13.18 -15.89
N TRP A 27 -4.30 -13.17 -16.40
CA TRP A 27 -5.40 -12.41 -15.80
C TRP A 27 -5.64 -12.84 -14.34
N ASP A 28 -5.64 -14.15 -14.08
CA ASP A 28 -5.86 -14.72 -12.76
C ASP A 28 -4.72 -14.36 -11.78
N LYS A 29 -3.47 -14.36 -12.25
CA LYS A 29 -2.31 -13.90 -11.46
C LYS A 29 -2.44 -12.44 -11.07
N TRP A 30 -2.86 -11.57 -12.00
CA TRP A 30 -3.07 -10.17 -11.69
C TRP A 30 -4.22 -9.96 -10.71
N HIS A 31 -5.25 -10.81 -10.72
CA HIS A 31 -6.40 -10.67 -9.81
C HIS A 31 -6.25 -11.44 -8.50
N GLN A 32 -5.07 -12.00 -8.22
CA GLN A 32 -4.83 -12.70 -6.97
C GLN A 32 -4.90 -11.73 -5.79
N ARG A 33 -5.78 -12.04 -4.84
CA ARG A 33 -5.98 -11.28 -3.61
C ARG A 33 -5.43 -12.04 -2.42
N TYR A 34 -4.82 -11.30 -1.50
CA TYR A 34 -4.29 -11.85 -0.26
C TYR A 34 -4.92 -11.14 0.95
N PRO A 35 -5.18 -11.84 2.05
CA PRO A 35 -5.63 -11.19 3.28
C PRO A 35 -4.42 -10.51 3.93
N TRP A 36 -4.21 -9.21 3.68
CA TRP A 36 -3.10 -8.46 4.27
C TRP A 36 -3.51 -7.05 4.69
N ARG A 37 -2.76 -6.46 5.63
CA ARG A 37 -2.91 -5.08 6.10
C ARG A 37 -1.57 -4.35 6.18
N ILE A 38 -1.61 -3.01 6.22
CA ILE A 38 -0.41 -2.19 6.41
C ILE A 38 -0.14 -2.00 7.90
N LYS A 39 1.14 -1.99 8.28
CA LYS A 39 1.59 -1.61 9.62
C LYS A 39 2.76 -0.65 9.52
N LEU A 40 2.58 0.57 10.01
CA LEU A 40 3.63 1.58 10.08
C LEU A 40 4.36 1.46 11.42
N VAL A 41 5.68 1.38 11.39
CA VAL A 41 6.55 1.38 12.57
C VAL A 41 7.48 2.59 12.51
N THR A 42 7.43 3.44 13.53
CA THR A 42 8.28 4.61 13.67
C THR A 42 8.95 4.63 15.05
N TYR A 43 10.11 5.26 15.15
CA TYR A 43 10.83 5.41 16.43
C TYR A 43 10.28 6.54 17.31
N ASP A 44 9.64 7.53 16.70
CA ASP A 44 8.91 8.56 17.42
C ASP A 44 7.50 8.07 17.73
N LYS A 45 6.93 8.57 18.83
CA LYS A 45 5.51 8.41 19.09
C LYS A 45 4.70 9.08 17.97
N ILE A 46 3.83 8.29 17.34
CA ILE A 46 2.85 8.79 16.39
C ILE A 46 1.74 9.45 17.20
N LYS A 47 1.47 10.73 16.93
CA LYS A 47 0.33 11.43 17.50
C LYS A 47 -0.95 11.06 16.78
N ARG A 48 -0.86 10.93 15.45
CA ARG A 48 -2.01 10.67 14.58
C ARG A 48 -1.57 10.15 13.22
N GLU A 49 -2.20 9.07 12.77
CA GLU A 49 -2.22 8.65 11.37
C GLU A 49 -3.36 9.39 10.66
N ARG A 50 -3.09 9.98 9.49
CA ARG A 50 -4.09 10.78 8.79
C ARG A 50 -4.64 10.05 7.58
N LEU A 51 -3.78 9.55 6.70
CA LEU A 51 -4.20 8.88 5.48
C LEU A 51 -3.17 7.84 5.04
N ALA A 52 -3.66 6.69 4.58
CA ALA A 52 -2.91 5.77 3.73
C ALA A 52 -3.70 5.54 2.44
N ILE A 53 -3.06 5.68 1.28
CA ILE A 53 -3.64 5.36 -0.02
C ILE A 53 -2.86 4.17 -0.57
N VAL A 54 -3.58 3.10 -0.89
CA VAL A 54 -3.02 1.88 -1.46
C VAL A 54 -3.51 1.73 -2.90
N SER A 55 -2.58 1.74 -3.83
CA SER A 55 -2.79 1.27 -5.20
C SER A 55 -2.24 -0.13 -5.33
N CYS A 56 -2.92 -1.00 -6.07
CA CYS A 56 -2.50 -2.37 -6.34
C CYS A 56 -2.17 -2.58 -7.82
N PHE A 57 -1.41 -3.61 -8.15
CA PHE A 57 -1.08 -3.96 -9.54
C PHE A 57 -2.31 -4.33 -10.37
N ASN A 58 -3.36 -4.80 -9.71
CA ASN A 58 -4.64 -5.14 -10.32
C ASN A 58 -5.60 -3.94 -10.49
N ALA A 59 -5.06 -2.73 -10.43
CA ALA A 59 -5.78 -1.46 -10.48
C ALA A 59 -6.79 -1.22 -9.33
N GLU A 60 -6.78 -2.04 -8.27
CA GLU A 60 -7.49 -1.68 -7.04
C GLU A 60 -6.85 -0.44 -6.41
N HIS A 61 -7.71 0.46 -5.92
CA HIS A 61 -7.30 1.67 -5.23
C HIS A 61 -8.13 1.84 -3.97
N LYS A 62 -7.48 1.82 -2.80
CA LYS A 62 -8.14 1.88 -1.50
C LYS A 62 -7.57 3.00 -0.64
N PRO A 63 -8.36 4.04 -0.32
CA PRO A 63 -8.02 4.94 0.78
C PRO A 63 -8.31 4.23 2.11
N LEU A 64 -7.28 4.06 2.92
CA LEU A 64 -7.33 3.58 4.28
C LEU A 64 -7.15 4.80 5.20
N PHE A 65 -8.17 5.09 6.00
CA PHE A 65 -8.13 6.20 6.96
C PHE A 65 -7.75 5.67 8.34
N GLY A 66 -6.89 6.39 9.06
CA GLY A 66 -6.64 6.10 10.47
C GLY A 66 -7.89 6.33 11.33
N GLU A 67 -7.82 6.01 12.63
CA GLU A 67 -8.97 6.06 13.56
C GLU A 67 -9.71 7.41 13.62
N TYR A 68 -9.14 8.50 13.09
CA TYR A 68 -9.83 9.77 12.95
C TYR A 68 -10.62 9.82 11.63
N ILE A 69 -11.83 9.23 11.68
CA ILE A 69 -12.96 9.52 10.81
C ILE A 69 -13.03 11.04 10.62
N PHE A 70 -13.11 11.51 9.37
CA PHE A 70 -13.27 12.92 9.04
C PHE A 70 -14.42 13.52 9.85
N HIS A 71 -14.09 14.33 10.86
CA HIS A 71 -15.01 15.38 11.25
C HIS A 71 -14.91 16.47 10.17
N ASP A 72 -16.03 16.61 9.48
CA ASP A 72 -16.51 17.81 8.77
C ASP A 72 -15.86 18.23 7.45
N PHE A 73 -15.99 17.42 6.40
CA PHE A 73 -16.12 17.99 5.03
C PHE A 73 -17.15 17.32 4.10
N LEU A 74 -18.02 16.46 4.61
CA LEU A 74 -19.27 16.09 3.95
C LEU A 74 -20.37 16.01 5.01
N LYS A 75 -21.05 17.14 5.25
CA LYS A 75 -22.40 17.08 5.83
C LYS A 75 -23.20 16.13 4.93
N ASP A 76 -23.74 15.08 5.54
CA ASP A 76 -24.58 14.02 4.96
C ASP A 76 -23.92 12.70 4.56
N PHE A 77 -23.01 12.16 5.38
CA PHE A 77 -22.90 10.69 5.52
C PHE A 77 -23.06 10.28 6.97
N LYS A 78 -24.28 9.88 7.35
CA LYS A 78 -24.51 9.08 8.57
C LYS A 78 -23.93 7.69 8.32
N PHE A 79 -22.73 7.44 8.82
CA PHE A 79 -22.24 6.08 8.97
C PHE A 79 -22.70 5.54 10.32
N THR A 80 -23.58 4.53 10.26
CA THR A 80 -24.03 3.70 11.37
C THR A 80 -22.84 3.06 12.10
N ASP A 81 -23.03 2.74 13.38
CA ASP A 81 -22.07 2.25 14.40
C ASP A 81 -21.30 0.93 14.07
N SER A 82 -21.18 0.53 12.81
CA SER A 82 -20.63 -0.76 12.38
C SER A 82 -19.17 -0.75 11.89
N TYR A 83 -18.44 0.38 11.94
CA TYR A 83 -17.02 0.40 11.56
C TYR A 83 -16.08 -0.05 12.70
N LYS A 84 -16.39 -1.22 13.24
CA LYS A 84 -15.38 -2.13 13.78
C LYS A 84 -14.91 -3.00 12.59
N LEU A 85 -14.00 -2.48 11.77
CA LEU A 85 -13.37 -3.21 10.65
C LEU A 85 -12.45 -4.31 11.19
N PHE A 86 -13.03 -5.39 11.73
CA PHE A 86 -12.24 -6.54 12.20
C PHE A 86 -11.70 -7.43 11.07
N HIS A 87 -12.16 -7.23 9.82
CA HIS A 87 -11.68 -7.96 8.66
C HIS A 87 -11.61 -7.02 7.46
N HIS A 88 -10.40 -6.61 7.07
CA HIS A 88 -10.20 -5.99 5.76
C HIS A 88 -10.38 -7.07 4.69
N PRO A 89 -11.21 -6.84 3.65
CA PRO A 89 -11.33 -7.82 2.57
C PRO A 89 -9.97 -8.00 1.89
N PRO A 90 -9.62 -9.23 1.46
CA PRO A 90 -8.38 -9.49 0.74
C PRO A 90 -8.13 -8.45 -0.36
N MET A 91 -6.90 -7.97 -0.45
CA MET A 91 -6.46 -6.92 -1.37
C MET A 91 -5.51 -7.48 -2.41
N GLY A 92 -5.46 -6.84 -3.57
CA GLY A 92 -4.40 -7.07 -4.54
C GLY A 92 -3.00 -6.78 -3.96
N ILE A 93 -1.96 -7.21 -4.68
CA ILE A 93 -0.57 -6.90 -4.33
C ILE A 93 -0.34 -5.39 -4.55
N PRO A 94 0.23 -4.66 -3.58
CA PRO A 94 0.37 -3.22 -3.67
C PRO A 94 1.39 -2.82 -4.74
N SER A 95 1.03 -1.86 -5.59
CA SER A 95 1.89 -1.22 -6.58
C SER A 95 2.44 0.13 -6.08
N ARG A 96 1.64 0.84 -5.27
CA ARG A 96 2.07 2.07 -4.60
C ARG A 96 1.38 2.20 -3.25
N ILE A 97 2.12 2.66 -2.24
CA ILE A 97 1.55 3.12 -0.97
C ILE A 97 1.97 4.56 -0.73
N TYR A 98 0.99 5.43 -0.48
CA TYR A 98 1.20 6.78 0.04
C TYR A 98 0.65 6.86 1.46
N MET A 99 1.39 7.46 2.39
CA MET A 99 0.96 7.64 3.77
C MET A 99 1.38 9.01 4.30
N ASP A 100 0.55 9.59 5.17
CA ASP A 100 0.93 10.74 5.99
C ASP A 100 0.54 10.59 7.47
N TRP A 101 1.42 11.09 8.34
CA TRP A 101 1.23 11.01 9.79
C TRP A 101 1.84 12.21 10.51
N TYR A 102 1.34 12.46 11.72
CA TYR A 102 1.85 13.48 12.63
C TYR A 102 2.69 12.86 13.74
N ASN A 103 3.81 13.49 14.07
CA ASN A 103 4.48 13.25 15.35
C ASN A 103 3.81 14.05 16.49
N GLU A 104 4.26 13.85 17.73
CA GLU A 104 3.74 14.56 18.91
C GLU A 104 3.79 16.10 18.80
N ASP A 105 4.82 16.63 18.16
CA ASP A 105 5.03 18.06 17.91
C ASP A 105 4.08 18.65 16.85
N GLY A 106 3.21 17.83 16.24
CA GLY A 106 2.31 18.26 15.16
C GLY A 106 3.03 18.49 13.82
N VAL A 107 4.24 17.95 13.65
CA VAL A 107 4.94 17.93 12.36
C VAL A 107 4.35 16.81 11.50
N ILE A 108 4.00 17.13 10.25
CA ILE A 108 3.54 16.14 9.29
C ILE A 108 4.72 15.55 8.52
N TYR A 109 4.68 14.22 8.40
CA TYR A 109 5.56 13.40 7.60
C TYR A 109 4.76 12.74 6.48
N PHE A 110 5.39 12.60 5.32
CA PHE A 110 4.84 11.92 4.16
C PHE A 110 5.74 10.75 3.78
N LEU A 111 5.16 9.67 3.30
CA LEU A 111 5.89 8.55 2.71
C LEU A 111 5.15 8.12 1.46
N GLU A 112 5.87 7.94 0.37
CA GLU A 112 5.37 7.38 -0.87
C GLU A 112 6.35 6.29 -1.26
N ILE A 113 5.86 5.07 -1.49
CA ILE A 113 6.63 3.91 -1.87
C ILE A 113 6.06 3.39 -3.20
N ASP A 114 6.89 3.34 -4.23
CA ASP A 114 6.59 2.58 -5.45
C ASP A 114 7.20 1.17 -5.31
N PHE A 115 6.40 0.16 -5.63
CA PHE A 115 6.75 -1.24 -5.43
C PHE A 115 7.27 -1.89 -6.71
N ASN A 116 8.24 -2.81 -6.57
CA ASN A 116 8.74 -3.62 -7.68
C ASN A 116 7.81 -4.83 -7.91
N GLU A 117 7.11 -4.87 -9.04
CA GLU A 117 6.08 -5.89 -9.31
C GLU A 117 6.59 -7.32 -9.18
N SER A 118 7.76 -7.64 -9.73
CA SER A 118 8.33 -8.99 -9.65
C SER A 118 8.67 -9.36 -8.21
N GLU A 119 9.33 -8.47 -7.48
CA GLU A 119 9.74 -8.68 -6.09
C GLU A 119 8.52 -8.92 -5.17
N LEU A 120 7.48 -8.08 -5.29
CA LEU A 120 6.28 -8.26 -4.47
C LEU A 120 5.48 -9.48 -4.88
N SER A 121 5.35 -9.77 -6.18
CA SER A 121 4.60 -10.94 -6.64
C SER A 121 5.20 -12.25 -6.13
N GLU A 122 6.53 -12.39 -6.25
CA GLU A 122 7.25 -13.56 -5.73
C GLU A 122 7.17 -13.64 -4.20
N GLY A 123 7.38 -12.52 -3.51
CA GLY A 123 7.37 -12.51 -2.06
C GLY A 123 6.00 -12.73 -1.43
N PHE A 124 4.91 -12.22 -2.04
CA PHE A 124 3.55 -12.53 -1.61
C PHE A 124 3.22 -14.01 -1.82
N ALA A 125 3.54 -14.56 -3.00
CA ALA A 125 3.33 -15.98 -3.26
C ALA A 125 4.08 -16.86 -2.24
N GLN A 126 5.35 -16.54 -1.96
CA GLN A 126 6.17 -17.26 -0.98
C GLN A 126 5.63 -17.14 0.45
N ALA A 127 5.22 -15.93 0.85
CA ALA A 127 4.72 -15.66 2.19
C ALA A 127 3.40 -16.38 2.47
N PHE A 128 2.47 -16.41 1.52
CA PHE A 128 1.14 -16.99 1.73
C PHE A 128 1.05 -18.49 1.43
N GLN A 129 2.05 -19.09 0.77
CA GLN A 129 2.07 -20.52 0.47
C GLN A 129 1.93 -21.37 1.73
N GLY A 130 0.88 -22.19 1.80
CA GLY A 130 0.57 -23.08 2.93
C GLY A 130 -0.05 -22.37 4.14
N GLN A 131 -0.43 -21.10 4.00
CA GLN A 131 -1.08 -20.31 5.05
C GLN A 131 -2.04 -19.28 4.44
N GLU A 132 -2.83 -19.71 3.46
CA GLU A 132 -3.70 -18.89 2.60
C GLU A 132 -4.79 -18.14 3.37
N ASN A 133 -5.19 -18.64 4.55
CA ASN A 133 -6.22 -18.05 5.42
C ASN A 133 -5.65 -17.16 6.54
N THR A 134 -4.34 -16.96 6.60
CA THR A 134 -3.68 -16.17 7.65
C THR A 134 -3.54 -14.72 7.20
N GLU A 135 -3.97 -13.76 8.01
CA GLU A 135 -3.77 -12.33 7.69
C GLU A 135 -2.28 -11.95 7.76
N GLY A 136 -1.78 -11.34 6.69
CA GLY A 136 -0.43 -10.81 6.60
C GLY A 136 -0.30 -9.35 7.04
N GLU A 137 0.84 -8.98 7.60
CA GLU A 137 1.21 -7.59 7.87
C GLU A 137 2.31 -7.14 6.90
N LEU A 138 1.99 -6.16 6.03
CA LEU A 138 2.99 -5.41 5.28
C LEU A 138 3.53 -4.31 6.18
N ILE A 139 4.70 -4.57 6.77
CA ILE A 139 5.36 -3.71 7.74
C ILE A 139 6.26 -2.72 7.02
N ILE A 140 5.98 -1.45 7.22
CA ILE A 140 6.79 -0.31 6.77
C ILE A 140 7.45 0.28 8.00
N GLU A 141 8.75 0.04 8.15
CA GLU A 141 9.52 0.53 9.28
C GLU A 141 10.38 1.73 8.85
N VAL A 142 10.04 2.91 9.36
CA VAL A 142 10.76 4.16 9.09
C VAL A 142 11.92 4.28 10.05
N ASN A 143 13.12 4.54 9.53
CA ASN A 143 14.32 4.67 10.35
C ASN A 143 14.27 5.90 11.26
N GLN A 144 15.15 5.94 12.28
CA GLN A 144 15.18 7.02 13.28
C GLN A 144 15.32 8.43 12.68
N THR A 145 16.17 8.58 11.65
CA THR A 145 16.38 9.85 10.98
C THR A 145 15.25 10.23 10.01
N LYS A 146 14.26 9.35 9.82
CA LYS A 146 13.13 9.52 8.91
C LYS A 146 13.56 9.87 7.49
N SER A 147 14.72 9.36 7.08
CA SER A 147 15.25 9.51 5.72
C SER A 147 15.04 8.24 4.90
N ASN A 148 14.64 7.15 5.56
CA ASN A 148 14.67 5.80 5.04
C ASN A 148 13.52 4.98 5.64
N ALA A 149 12.97 4.04 4.86
CA ALA A 149 12.07 3.01 5.36
C ALA A 149 12.50 1.64 4.81
N SER A 150 12.35 0.61 5.63
CA SER A 150 12.46 -0.80 5.24
C SER A 150 11.07 -1.43 5.13
N LEU A 151 10.93 -2.38 4.20
CA LEU A 151 9.67 -3.06 3.92
C LEU A 151 9.82 -4.57 4.13
N ARG A 152 8.86 -5.16 4.84
CA ARG A 152 8.73 -6.62 4.96
C ARG A 152 7.27 -7.06 5.05
N LEU A 153 6.95 -8.22 4.51
CA LEU A 153 5.66 -8.89 4.69
C LEU A 153 5.83 -10.02 5.70
N GLN A 154 5.01 -10.01 6.75
CA GLN A 154 4.94 -11.07 7.74
C GLN A 154 3.61 -11.80 7.64
N VAL A 155 3.63 -13.11 7.46
CA VAL A 155 2.44 -13.98 7.45
C VAL A 155 2.72 -15.15 8.39
N GLY A 156 2.02 -15.21 9.52
CA GLY A 156 2.35 -16.16 10.60
C GLY A 156 3.81 -15.99 11.05
N GLU A 157 4.58 -17.07 10.94
CA GLU A 157 6.02 -17.08 11.28
C GLU A 157 6.93 -16.71 10.08
N LYS A 158 6.40 -16.67 8.85
CA LYS A 158 7.18 -16.33 7.66
C LYS A 158 7.35 -14.82 7.53
N VAL A 159 8.58 -14.40 7.23
CA VAL A 159 8.93 -13.00 6.96
C VAL A 159 9.66 -12.91 5.63
N VAL A 160 9.18 -12.05 4.73
CA VAL A 160 9.79 -11.77 3.43
C VAL A 160 10.17 -10.29 3.36
N TRP A 161 11.40 -9.99 2.95
CA TRP A 161 11.93 -8.63 2.85
C TRP A 161 11.90 -8.14 1.40
N PHE A 162 11.70 -6.83 1.23
CA PHE A 162 11.61 -6.19 -0.08
C PHE A 162 12.59 -5.02 -0.21
N PRO A 163 13.89 -5.30 -0.42
CA PRO A 163 14.93 -4.27 -0.49
C PRO A 163 14.86 -3.39 -1.74
N ASN A 164 14.22 -3.82 -2.83
CA ASN A 164 14.26 -3.12 -4.12
C ASN A 164 13.07 -2.17 -4.37
N SER A 165 12.17 -2.01 -3.40
CA SER A 165 11.03 -1.09 -3.49
C SER A 165 11.52 0.37 -3.42
N TYR A 166 11.40 1.11 -4.54
CA TYR A 166 12.06 2.41 -4.75
C TYR A 166 11.06 3.55 -4.73
N VAL A 167 11.09 4.38 -3.68
CA VAL A 167 11.07 5.87 -3.69
C VAL A 167 10.91 6.31 -2.23
N ARG A 168 11.66 7.34 -1.84
CA ARG A 168 11.59 7.96 -0.52
C ARG A 168 11.47 9.45 -0.67
N LYS A 169 10.29 9.97 -0.38
CA LYS A 169 10.11 11.40 -0.13
C LYS A 169 9.52 11.56 1.26
N VAL A 170 10.39 11.43 2.26
CA VAL A 170 10.03 11.94 3.58
C VAL A 170 10.18 13.45 3.56
N LYS A 171 9.06 14.12 3.26
CA LYS A 171 8.98 15.57 3.36
C LYS A 171 8.47 15.92 4.75
N LYS A 172 9.16 16.87 5.37
CA LYS A 172 8.70 17.54 6.58
C LYS A 172 7.93 18.79 6.14
N ALA A 173 6.69 18.95 6.59
CA ALA A 173 6.03 20.25 6.54
C ALA A 173 5.64 20.68 7.95
N LYS A 174 5.85 21.97 8.27
CA LYS A 174 5.22 22.59 9.43
C LYS A 174 3.90 23.18 8.95
N VAL A 175 2.80 22.77 9.55
CA VAL A 175 1.53 23.46 9.37
C VAL A 175 1.64 24.78 10.13
N GLN A 176 1.74 25.90 9.41
CA GLN A 176 1.56 27.21 10.03
C GLN A 176 0.06 27.38 10.30
N HIS A 177 -0.35 27.27 11.56
CA HIS A 177 -1.63 27.80 11.97
C HIS A 177 -1.53 29.34 11.91
N LYS A 178 -2.23 29.93 10.94
CA LYS A 178 -2.67 31.33 11.02
C LYS A 178 -4.02 31.36 11.73
#